data_AF-A0A7W1XZQ0-F1
#
_entry.id   AF-A0A7W1XZQ0-F1
#
_cell.length_a   1.000
_cell.length_b   1.000
_cell.length_c   1.000
_cell.angle_alpha   90.00
_cell.angle_beta   90.00
_cell.angle_gamma   90.00
#
_symmetry.space_group_name_H-M   'P 1'
#
loop_
_entity.id
_entity.type
_entity.pdbx_description
1 polymer ?
#
loop_
_entity_poly.entity_id
_entity_poly.type
_entity_poly.pdbx_seq_one_letter_code
_entity_poly.pdbx_strand_id
1 'polypeptide(L)' 'MVTISHLRGIRLSVKVLGILNVTPDSFSDGGLWQNLDRALEKASRMVEEGATAIDVGGESTRPGSR' A
#
# COMPACT_ATOMS: atom_id res chain seq x y z
N MET A 1 -32.43 -32.92 -1.48
CA MET A 1 -32.27 -31.72 -2.32
C MET A 1 -32.10 -30.53 -1.39
N VAL A 2 -30.86 -30.12 -1.12
CA VAL A 2 -30.58 -28.96 -0.25
C VAL A 2 -30.40 -27.75 -1.17
N THR A 3 -31.34 -26.82 -1.13
CA THR A 3 -31.31 -25.58 -1.91
C THR A 3 -30.34 -24.59 -1.26
N ILE A 4 -29.18 -24.37 -1.87
CA ILE A 4 -28.24 -23.31 -1.48
C ILE A 4 -28.77 -21.99 -2.03
N SER A 5 -29.53 -21.25 -1.23
CA SER A 5 -30.21 -20.00 -1.60
C SER A 5 -29.59 -18.73 -0.98
N HIS A 6 -28.30 -18.73 -0.62
CA HIS A 6 -27.72 -17.66 0.22
C HIS A 6 -26.49 -16.89 -0.30
N LEU A 7 -26.06 -17.05 -1.56
CA LEU A 7 -24.89 -16.30 -2.09
C LEU A 7 -25.23 -15.08 -2.97
N ARG A 8 -26.50 -14.66 -3.02
CA ARG A 8 -26.92 -13.48 -3.79
C ARG A 8 -26.62 -12.19 -3.00
N GLY A 9 -25.41 -11.67 -3.10
CA GLY A 9 -25.10 -10.36 -2.50
C GLY A 9 -23.66 -9.86 -2.60
N ILE A 10 -22.69 -10.74 -2.91
CA ILE A 10 -21.29 -10.30 -3.01
C ILE A 10 -21.07 -9.64 -4.37
N ARG A 11 -21.16 -8.32 -4.39
CA ARG A 11 -20.78 -7.52 -5.56
C ARG A 11 -19.28 -7.26 -5.47
N LEU A 12 -18.50 -8.00 -6.25
CA LEU A 12 -17.07 -7.79 -6.38
C LEU A 12 -16.82 -6.45 -7.10
N SER A 13 -15.96 -5.63 -6.54
CA SER A 13 -15.46 -4.40 -7.18
C SER A 13 -13.95 -4.42 -7.14
N VAL A 14 -13.31 -4.10 -8.28
CA VAL A 14 -11.85 -3.98 -8.35
C VAL A 14 -11.44 -2.77 -7.51
N LYS A 15 -10.45 -2.98 -6.64
CA LYS A 15 -9.84 -1.94 -5.81
C LYS A 15 -8.38 -1.76 -6.21
N VAL A 16 -7.89 -0.54 -6.08
CA VAL A 16 -6.48 -0.21 -6.27
C VAL A 16 -5.82 -0.18 -4.90
N LEU A 17 -4.68 -0.87 -4.77
CA LEU A 17 -3.85 -0.87 -3.58
C LEU A 17 -2.55 -0.12 -3.89
N GLY A 18 -2.27 0.96 -3.16
CA GLY A 18 -0.99 1.66 -3.25
C GLY A 18 0.08 0.89 -2.48
N ILE A 19 1.28 0.74 -3.06
CA ILE A 19 2.42 0.09 -2.39
C ILE A 19 3.44 1.16 -1.99
N LEU A 20 3.60 1.38 -0.69
CA LEU A 20 4.51 2.35 -0.12
C LEU A 20 5.68 1.64 0.59
N ASN A 21 6.79 1.49 -0.13
CA ASN A 21 8.03 0.98 0.47
C ASN A 21 8.81 2.12 1.14
N VAL A 22 9.17 1.92 2.40
CA VAL A 22 9.88 2.87 3.27
C VAL A 22 11.19 2.24 3.76
N THR A 23 12.10 1.91 2.83
CA THR A 23 13.42 1.33 3.16
C THR A 23 14.49 2.43 3.33
N PRO A 24 15.52 2.23 4.18
CA PRO A 24 16.59 3.23 4.39
C PRO A 24 17.30 3.65 3.08
N ASP A 25 17.50 2.69 2.19
CA ASP A 25 18.08 2.80 0.84
C ASP A 25 17.21 3.58 -0.15
N SER A 26 15.94 3.82 0.15
CA SER A 26 15.07 4.70 -0.63
C SER A 26 15.10 6.16 -0.14
N PHE A 27 15.73 6.46 1.00
CA PHE A 27 15.58 7.73 1.73
C PHE A 27 16.87 8.20 2.46
N SER A 28 18.05 7.98 1.88
CA SER A 28 19.35 8.19 2.54
C SER A 28 19.78 9.64 2.84
N ASP A 29 19.02 10.66 2.42
CA ASP A 29 19.58 12.01 2.26
C ASP A 29 19.27 13.02 3.37
N GLY A 30 18.56 12.67 4.46
CA GLY A 30 18.10 13.72 5.41
C GLY A 30 17.58 13.35 6.80
N GLY A 31 17.62 12.08 7.21
CA GLY A 31 17.22 11.66 8.57
C GLY A 31 15.76 11.22 8.71
N LEU A 32 15.42 10.67 9.89
CA LEU A 32 14.13 9.99 10.16
C LEU A 32 12.88 10.84 9.87
N TRP A 33 12.94 12.14 10.16
CA TRP A 33 11.80 13.06 10.00
C TRP A 33 11.55 13.43 8.54
N GLN A 34 12.61 13.72 7.77
CA GLN A 34 12.48 13.97 6.33
C GLN A 34 11.98 12.73 5.57
N ASN A 35 12.27 11.55 6.09
CA ASN A 35 11.83 10.29 5.52
C ASN A 35 10.34 10.03 5.80
N LEU A 36 9.86 10.41 7.00
CA LEU A 36 8.45 10.34 7.36
C LEU A 36 7.60 11.30 6.52
N ASP A 37 8.01 12.56 6.40
CA ASP A 37 7.24 13.57 5.64
C ASP A 37 7.09 13.17 4.16
N ARG A 38 8.16 12.67 3.54
CA ARG A 38 8.11 12.16 2.16
C ARG A 38 7.21 10.93 2.01
N ALA A 39 7.23 10.02 2.99
CA ALA A 39 6.34 8.85 2.98
C ALA A 39 4.86 9.28 3.10
N LEU A 40 4.56 10.26 3.95
CA LEU A 40 3.23 10.83 4.11
C LEU A 40 2.75 11.59 2.87
N GLU A 41 3.61 12.38 2.22
CA GLU A 41 3.29 13.05 0.96
C GLU A 41 2.95 12.04 -0.14
N LYS A 42 3.77 10.99 -0.26
CA LYS A 42 3.54 9.92 -1.24
C LYS A 42 2.26 9.14 -0.96
N ALA A 43 1.97 8.84 0.31
CA ALA A 43 0.70 8.22 0.70
C ALA A 43 -0.49 9.11 0.34
N SER A 44 -0.40 10.40 0.61
CA SER A 44 -1.46 11.37 0.31
C SER A 44 -1.75 11.41 -1.19
N ARG A 45 -0.70 11.45 -2.02
CA ARG A 45 -0.84 11.38 -3.48
C ARG A 45 -1.51 10.08 -3.95
N MET A 46 -1.15 8.93 -3.37
CA MET A 46 -1.80 7.66 -3.71
C MET A 46 -3.31 7.68 -3.43
N VAL A 47 -3.72 8.31 -2.32
CA VAL A 47 -5.16 8.49 -2.00
C VAL A 47 -5.83 9.39 -3.03
N GLU A 48 -5.20 10.52 -3.39
CA GLU A 48 -5.71 11.44 -4.42
C GLU A 48 -5.84 10.76 -5.80
N GLU A 49 -4.93 9.85 -6.13
CA GLU A 49 -4.95 9.04 -7.37
C GLU A 49 -5.98 7.89 -7.34
N GLY A 50 -6.67 7.68 -6.21
CA GLY A 50 -7.77 6.72 -6.10
C GLY A 50 -7.40 5.37 -5.47
N ALA A 51 -6.26 5.28 -4.78
CA ALA A 51 -5.95 4.10 -3.97
C ALA A 51 -7.02 3.91 -2.88
N THR A 52 -7.56 2.70 -2.79
CA THR A 52 -8.55 2.33 -1.77
C THR A 52 -7.88 2.02 -0.42
N ALA A 53 -6.64 1.56 -0.48
CA ALA A 53 -5.81 1.26 0.68
C ALA A 53 -4.33 1.43 0.29
N ILE A 54 -3.48 1.51 1.30
CA ILE A 54 -2.03 1.58 1.15
C ILE A 54 -1.41 0.43 1.94
N ASP A 55 -0.55 -0.34 1.29
CA ASP A 55 0.31 -1.35 1.90
C ASP A 55 1.70 -0.74 2.15
N VAL A 56 2.14 -0.74 3.41
CA VAL A 56 3.36 -0.05 3.85
C VAL A 56 4.39 -1.08 4.29
N GLY A 57 5.53 -1.12 3.60
CA GLY A 57 6.64 -2.04 3.90
C GLY A 57 7.92 -1.31 4.28
N GLY A 58 8.48 -1.57 5.47
CA GLY A 58 9.74 -0.98 5.93
C GLY A 58 10.99 -1.79 5.60
N GLU A 59 10.82 -3.01 5.10
CA GLU A 59 11.90 -3.93 4.75
C GLU A 59 11.71 -4.41 3.31
N SER A 60 12.81 -4.44 2.55
CA SER A 60 12.76 -4.98 1.18
C SER A 60 12.96 -6.49 1.21
N THR A 61 12.03 -7.21 0.60
CA THR A 61 12.15 -8.64 0.26
C THR A 61 12.67 -8.85 -1.17
N ARG A 62 13.06 -7.79 -1.87
CA ARG A 62 13.62 -7.90 -3.23
C ARG A 62 14.96 -8.64 -3.20
N PRO A 63 15.21 -9.56 -4.14
CA PRO A 63 16.52 -10.19 -4.26
C PRO A 63 17.64 -9.14 -4.42
N GLY A 64 18.57 -9.10 -3.47
CA GLY A 64 19.71 -8.18 -3.50
C GLY A 64 19.52 -6.85 -2.75
N SER A 65 18.42 -6.64 -2.01
CA SER A 65 18.39 -5.55 -1.02
C SER A 65 19.35 -5.82 0.14
N ARG A 66 19.98 -4.76 0.65
CA ARG A 66 20.80 -4.78 1.87
C ARG A 66 20.07 -4.11 3.01
#